data_AF-A0A2T4S6G8-F1
#
_entry.id   AF-A0A2T4S6G8-F1
#
_cell.length_a   1.000
_cell.length_b   1.000
_cell.length_c   1.000
_cell.angle_alpha   90.00
_cell.angle_beta   90.00
_cell.angle_gamma   90.00
#
_symmetry.space_group_name_H-M   'P 1'
#
loop_
_entity.id
_entity.type
_entity.pdbx_description
1 polymer ?
#
loop_
_entity_poly.entity_id
_entity_poly.type
_entity_poly.pdbx_seq_one_letter_code
_entity_poly.pdbx_strand_id
1 'polypeptide(L)'
;MSKRRHVHIDKKQIRALKRNIDARQIKLISALTNAADDVLLNAEANAKELAPRDSGQLEQSITASRAVYKKGIISGTVGSNLVYALRRHE
;
A
#
# COMPACT_ATOMS: atom_id res chain seq x y z
N MET A 1 3.70 -33.61 45.65
CA MET A 1 2.52 -32.79 45.26
C MET A 1 3.00 -31.56 44.49
N SER A 2 2.62 -31.42 43.21
CA SER A 2 3.04 -30.29 42.37
C SER A 2 2.26 -29.02 42.79
N LYS A 3 2.96 -28.00 43.29
CA LYS A 3 2.37 -26.70 43.64
C LYS A 3 1.85 -26.04 42.36
N ARG A 4 0.52 -25.94 42.22
CA ARG A 4 -0.12 -25.15 41.15
C ARG A 4 0.36 -23.71 41.27
N ARG A 5 1.19 -23.26 40.32
CA ARG A 5 1.60 -21.86 40.21
C ARG A 5 0.38 -21.07 39.73
N HIS A 6 -0.17 -20.21 40.58
CA HIS A 6 -1.17 -19.23 40.16
C HIS A 6 -0.46 -18.14 39.37
N VAL A 7 -0.68 -18.13 38.05
CA VAL A 7 -0.22 -17.04 37.19
C VAL A 7 -1.19 -15.87 37.38
N HIS A 8 -0.75 -14.83 38.07
CA HIS A 8 -1.51 -13.59 38.17
C HIS A 8 -1.33 -12.78 36.89
N ILE A 9 -2.39 -12.66 36.10
CA ILE A 9 -2.39 -11.86 34.88
C ILE A 9 -2.98 -10.48 35.20
N ASP A 10 -2.16 -9.44 35.12
CA ASP A 10 -2.64 -8.05 35.23
C ASP A 10 -3.39 -7.65 33.94
N LYS A 11 -4.72 -7.66 34.03
CA LYS A 11 -5.63 -7.29 32.94
C LYS A 11 -5.40 -5.85 32.45
N LYS A 12 -4.92 -4.93 33.31
CA LYS A 12 -4.66 -3.53 32.93
C LYS A 12 -3.43 -3.45 32.05
N GLN A 13 -2.36 -4.16 32.41
CA GLN A 13 -1.14 -4.25 31.60
C GLN A 13 -1.42 -4.87 30.23
N ILE A 14 -2.22 -5.96 30.17
CA ILE A 14 -2.62 -6.56 28.88
C ILE A 14 -3.39 -5.56 27.99
N ARG A 15 -4.35 -4.82 28.55
CA ARG A 15 -5.10 -3.81 27.79
C ARG A 15 -4.21 -2.66 27.29
N ALA A 16 -3.20 -2.27 28.07
CA ALA A 16 -2.23 -1.27 27.64
C ALA A 16 -1.33 -1.80 26.52
N LEU A 17 -0.84 -3.03 26.66
CA LEU A 17 -0.04 -3.69 25.64
C LEU A 17 -0.80 -3.83 24.32
N LYS A 18 -2.06 -4.28 24.37
CA LYS A 18 -2.91 -4.38 23.17
C LYS A 18 -3.03 -3.03 22.45
N ARG A 19 -3.35 -1.96 23.18
CA ARG A 19 -3.44 -0.60 22.61
C ARG A 19 -2.13 -0.14 21.98
N ASN A 20 -0.99 -0.46 22.59
CA ASN A 20 0.32 -0.14 22.03
C ASN A 20 0.62 -0.92 20.75
N ILE A 21 0.25 -2.21 20.69
CA ILE A 21 0.39 -3.04 19.49
C ILE A 21 -0.50 -2.48 18.37
N ASP A 22 -1.77 -2.21 18.65
CA ASP A 22 -2.71 -1.68 17.66
C ASP A 22 -2.21 -0.33 17.08
N ALA A 23 -1.72 0.57 17.95
CA ALA A 23 -1.16 1.85 17.51
C ALA A 23 0.10 1.69 16.66
N ARG A 24 0.99 0.75 17.00
CA ARG A 24 2.18 0.45 16.20
C ARG A 24 1.83 -0.18 14.86
N GLN A 25 0.82 -1.05 14.83
CA GLN A 25 0.34 -1.67 13.59
C GLN A 25 -0.22 -0.62 12.63
N ILE A 26 -0.99 0.35 13.11
CA ILE A 26 -1.49 1.47 12.30
C ILE A 26 -0.33 2.27 11.70
N LYS A 27 0.67 2.62 12.53
CA LYS A 27 1.87 3.36 12.06
C LYS A 27 2.65 2.58 11.01
N LEU A 28 2.84 1.28 11.22
CA LEU A 28 3.52 0.40 10.27
C LEU A 28 2.77 0.34 8.94
N ILE A 29 1.45 0.13 8.97
CA ILE A 29 0.61 0.09 7.75
C ILE A 29 0.72 1.42 7.00
N SER A 30 0.64 2.56 7.70
CA SER A 30 0.78 3.87 7.08
C SER A 30 2.16 4.07 6.45
N ALA A 31 3.24 3.69 7.13
CA ALA A 31 4.59 3.80 6.59
C ALA A 31 4.78 2.93 5.35
N LEU A 32 4.29 1.68 5.37
CA LEU A 32 4.35 0.78 4.23
C LEU A 32 3.49 1.26 3.06
N THR A 33 2.33 1.88 3.33
CA THR A 33 1.46 2.44 2.29
C THR A 33 2.15 3.62 1.60
N ASN A 34 2.77 4.52 2.37
CA ASN A 34 3.53 5.64 1.81
C ASN A 34 4.73 5.16 0.97
N ALA A 35 5.47 4.15 1.46
CA ALA A 35 6.57 3.57 0.69
C ALA A 35 6.08 2.91 -0.62
N ALA A 36 4.89 2.31 -0.61
CA ALA A 36 4.28 1.77 -1.81
C ALA A 36 3.85 2.87 -2.80
N ASP A 37 3.38 4.02 -2.31
CA ASP A 37 3.11 5.19 -3.17
C ASP A 37 4.39 5.63 -3.90
N ASP A 38 5.54 5.70 -3.22
CA ASP A 38 6.81 6.04 -3.85
C ASP A 38 7.21 5.04 -4.94
N VAL A 39 7.00 3.74 -4.70
CA VAL A 39 7.24 2.69 -5.70
C VAL A 39 6.32 2.86 -6.91
N LEU A 40 5.04 3.19 -6.69
CA LEU A 40 4.07 3.42 -7.77
C LEU A 40 4.43 4.66 -8.61
N LEU A 41 4.90 5.74 -7.98
CA LEU A 41 5.39 6.93 -8.67
C LEU A 41 6.62 6.62 -9.54
N ASN A 42 7.56 5.84 -9.01
CA ASN A 42 8.72 5.39 -9.79
C ASN A 42 8.30 4.47 -10.95
N ALA A 43 7.33 3.58 -10.71
CA ALA A 43 6.78 2.73 -11.76
C ALA A 43 6.05 3.53 -12.85
N GLU A 44 5.33 4.61 -12.49
CA GLU A 44 4.74 5.55 -13.45
C GLU A 44 5.81 6.23 -14.31
N ALA A 45 6.86 6.76 -13.68
CA ALA A 45 7.96 7.41 -14.39
C ALA A 45 8.65 6.44 -15.36
N ASN A 46 8.95 5.23 -14.91
CA ASN A 46 9.55 4.19 -15.75
C ASN A 46 8.61 3.77 -16.90
N ALA A 47 7.31 3.63 -16.63
CA ALA A 47 6.33 3.29 -17.65
C ALA A 47 6.19 4.39 -18.72
N LYS A 48 6.30 5.66 -18.31
CA LYS A 48 6.36 6.82 -19.22
C LYS A 48 7.61 6.79 -20.08
N GLU A 49 8.77 6.52 -19.49
CA GLU A 49 10.04 6.44 -20.22
C GLU A 49 10.06 5.32 -21.27
N LEU A 50 9.43 4.18 -20.94
CA LEU A 50 9.31 3.03 -21.83
C LEU A 50 8.21 3.18 -22.89
N ALA A 51 7.35 4.20 -22.78
CA ALA A 51 6.28 4.41 -23.74
C ALA A 51 6.83 4.89 -25.10
N PRO A 52 6.32 4.35 -26.23
CA PRO A 52 6.63 4.85 -27.56
C PRO A 52 6.36 6.36 -27.68
N ARG A 53 7.35 7.10 -28.17
CA ARG A 53 7.34 8.57 -28.21
C ARG A 53 6.64 9.19 -29.42
N ASP A 54 5.98 8.40 -30.27
CA ASP A 54 5.46 8.86 -31.56
C ASP A 54 4.60 10.14 -31.46
N SER A 55 3.66 10.17 -30.52
CA SER A 55 2.76 11.32 -30.31
C SER A 55 2.72 11.82 -28.87
N GLY A 56 3.45 11.19 -27.95
CA GLY A 56 3.44 11.48 -26.51
C GLY A 56 2.10 11.20 -25.80
N GLN A 57 1.04 10.84 -26.52
CA GLN A 57 -0.30 10.65 -25.96
C GLN A 57 -0.36 9.49 -24.95
N LEU A 58 0.37 8.39 -25.20
CA LEU A 58 0.44 7.26 -24.27
C LEU A 58 1.15 7.66 -22.98
N GLU A 59 2.34 8.23 -23.11
CA GLU A 59 3.17 8.69 -21.99
C GLU A 59 2.37 9.61 -21.06
N GLN A 60 1.70 10.61 -21.62
CA GLN A 60 0.89 11.55 -20.85
C GLN A 60 -0.34 10.91 -20.20
N SER A 61 -0.83 9.79 -20.75
CA SER A 61 -1.99 9.07 -20.21
C SER A 61 -1.66 8.13 -19.05
N ILE A 62 -0.39 7.75 -18.88
CA ILE A 62 0.03 6.81 -17.85
C ILE A 62 0.00 7.50 -16.48
N THR A 63 -0.71 6.90 -15.54
CA THR A 63 -0.86 7.41 -14.17
C THR A 63 -0.81 6.27 -13.16
N ALA A 64 -0.21 6.52 -12.01
CA ALA A 64 -0.28 5.67 -10.82
C ALA A 64 -1.55 5.98 -10.01
N SER A 65 -2.17 4.94 -9.47
CA SER A 65 -3.13 5.08 -8.39
C SER A 65 -2.40 5.30 -7.06
N ARG A 66 -3.12 5.75 -6.04
CA ARG A 66 -2.64 5.65 -4.66
C ARG A 66 -2.59 4.19 -4.21
N ALA A 67 -1.64 3.86 -3.34
CA ALA A 67 -1.57 2.60 -2.64
C ALA A 67 -2.72 2.48 -1.64
N VAL A 68 -3.32 1.29 -1.58
CA VAL A 68 -4.44 0.99 -0.69
C VAL A 68 -4.10 -0.25 0.11
N TYR A 69 -4.28 -0.18 1.44
CA TYR A 69 -4.17 -1.32 2.33
C TYR A 69 -5.54 -1.97 2.55
N LYS A 70 -5.65 -3.27 2.26
CA LYS A 70 -6.85 -4.07 2.55
C LYS A 70 -6.47 -5.50 2.92
N LYS A 71 -6.91 -5.94 4.10
CA LYS A 71 -6.76 -7.34 4.57
C LYS A 71 -5.33 -7.88 4.47
N GLY A 72 -4.32 -7.08 4.87
CA GLY A 72 -2.92 -7.50 4.88
C GLY A 72 -2.18 -7.31 3.55
N ILE A 73 -2.85 -6.79 2.52
CA ILE A 73 -2.26 -6.54 1.20
C ILE A 73 -2.22 -5.03 0.97
N ILE A 74 -1.08 -4.53 0.50
CA ILE A 74 -0.92 -3.19 -0.06
C ILE A 74 -0.87 -3.33 -1.57
N SER A 75 -1.74 -2.60 -2.27
CA SER A 75 -1.85 -2.67 -3.73
C SER A 75 -2.06 -1.29 -4.32
N GLY A 76 -1.54 -1.09 -5.54
CA GLY A 76 -1.88 0.04 -6.41
C GLY A 76 -1.65 -0.37 -7.86
N THR A 77 -2.05 0.48 -8.79
CA THR A 77 -1.98 0.21 -10.23
C THR A 77 -1.28 1.33 -10.97
N VAL A 78 -0.55 1.01 -12.03
CA VAL A 78 0.01 1.96 -12.98
C VAL A 78 -0.49 1.58 -14.37
N GLY A 79 -1.04 2.54 -15.12
CA GLY A 79 -1.55 2.28 -16.46
C GLY A 79 -2.09 3.52 -17.14
N SER A 80 -2.45 3.39 -18.41
CA SER A 80 -3.08 4.47 -19.18
C SER A 80 -4.48 4.78 -18.68
N ASN A 81 -4.88 6.05 -18.78
CA ASN A 81 -6.27 6.44 -18.53
C ASN A 81 -7.25 5.79 -19.53
N LEU A 82 -8.53 5.77 -19.15
CA LEU A 82 -9.59 5.14 -19.94
C LEU A 82 -9.75 5.76 -21.33
N VAL A 83 -9.60 7.09 -21.45
CA VAL A 83 -9.77 7.82 -22.71
C VAL A 83 -8.74 7.35 -23.75
N TYR A 84 -7.48 7.21 -23.33
CA TYR A 84 -6.42 6.70 -24.20
C TYR A 84 -6.67 5.25 -24.60
N ALA A 85 -7.04 4.41 -23.63
CA ALA A 85 -7.32 3.00 -23.87
C ALA A 85 -8.45 2.80 -24.90
N LEU A 86 -9.55 3.55 -24.78
CA LEU A 86 -10.66 3.48 -25.72
C LEU A 86 -10.26 3.93 -27.13
N ARG A 87 -9.52 5.05 -27.27
CA ARG A 87 -9.02 5.54 -28.58
C ARG A 87 -8.14 4.53 -29.33
N ARG A 88 -7.45 3.63 -28.63
CA ARG A 88 -6.60 2.60 -29.26
C ARG A 88 -7.34 1.31 -29.61
N HIS A 89 -8.55 1.12 -29.08
CA HIS A 89 -9.40 -0.04 -29.33
C HIS A 89 -10.49 0.22 -30.38
N GLU A 90 -10.70 1.47 -30.78
CA GLU A 90 -11.49 1.91 -31.94
C GLU A 90 -10.63 2.01 -33.20
#